data_AF-Q1ZQA0-F1
#
_entry.id   AF-Q1ZQA0-F1
#
_cell.length_a   1.000
_cell.length_b   1.000
_cell.length_c   1.000
_cell.angle_alpha   90.00
_cell.angle_beta   90.00
_cell.angle_gamma   90.00
#
_symmetry.space_group_name_H-M   'P 1'
#
loop_
_entity.id
_entity.type
_entity.pdbx_description
1 polymer ?
#
loop_
_entity_poly.entity_id
_entity_poly.type
_entity_poly.pdbx_seq_one_letter_code
_entity_poly.pdbx_strand_id
1 'polypeptide(L)'
;MNNKDLAALLKISTLAMILCTALLALGNYGLAHSMPIESAAGFNIINLVFFIGLNALLVPFLAFLFKTRARANKQRRMIKA
;
A
#
# COMPACT_ATOMS: atom_id res chain seq x y z
N MET A 1 18.81 -18.25 4.20
CA MET A 1 18.54 -16.89 4.74
C MET A 1 18.60 -17.00 6.25
N ASN A 2 19.41 -16.20 6.93
CA ASN A 2 19.55 -16.28 8.38
C ASN A 2 18.25 -15.81 9.06
N ASN A 3 17.88 -16.37 10.21
CA ASN A 3 16.65 -16.00 10.93
C ASN A 3 16.60 -14.50 11.30
N LYS A 4 17.78 -13.87 11.45
CA LYS A 4 17.96 -12.43 11.66
C LYS A 4 17.57 -11.60 10.42
N ASP A 5 17.94 -12.05 9.23
CA ASP A 5 17.62 -11.36 7.96
C ASP A 5 16.11 -11.40 7.70
N LEU A 6 15.48 -12.54 7.95
CA LEU A 6 14.02 -12.69 7.84
C LEU A 6 13.28 -11.80 8.85
N ALA A 7 13.86 -11.58 10.04
CA ALA A 7 13.32 -10.67 11.05
C ALA A 7 13.37 -9.20 10.62
N ALA A 8 14.52 -8.78 10.08
CA ALA A 8 14.73 -7.44 9.57
C ALA A 8 13.79 -7.16 8.38
N LEU A 9 13.68 -8.11 7.45
CA LEU A 9 12.80 -8.01 6.29
C LEU A 9 11.33 -7.84 6.69
N LEU A 10 10.87 -8.56 7.72
CA LEU A 10 9.51 -8.41 8.25
C LEU A 10 9.26 -7.04 8.88
N LYS A 11 10.25 -6.46 9.59
CA LYS A 11 10.13 -5.11 10.17
C LYS A 11 10.04 -4.05 9.07
N ILE A 12 10.91 -4.10 8.07
CA ILE A 12 10.93 -3.17 6.95
C ILE A 12 9.63 -3.28 6.13
N SER A 13 9.19 -4.50 5.84
CA SER A 13 7.90 -4.74 5.15
C SER A 13 6.72 -4.17 5.94
N THR A 14 6.75 -4.25 7.28
CA THR A 14 5.70 -3.68 8.12
C THR A 14 5.67 -2.15 8.03
N LEU A 15 6.83 -1.50 8.11
CA LEU A 15 6.93 -0.05 7.90
C LEU A 15 6.44 0.36 6.50
N ALA A 16 6.85 -0.38 5.47
CA ALA A 16 6.41 -0.12 4.09
C ALA A 16 4.89 -0.24 3.93
N MET A 17 4.25 -1.22 4.58
CA MET A 17 2.79 -1.34 4.56
C MET A 17 2.10 -0.18 5.27
N ILE A 18 2.61 0.24 6.44
CA ILE A 18 2.06 1.38 7.18
C ILE A 18 2.15 2.65 6.32
N LEU A 19 3.33 2.91 5.74
CA LEU A 19 3.55 4.05 4.86
C LEU A 19 2.65 3.99 3.62
N CYS A 20 2.56 2.84 2.96
CA CYS A 20 1.72 2.66 1.78
C CYS A 20 0.23 2.86 2.10
N THR A 21 -0.23 2.39 3.26
CA THR A 21 -1.60 2.60 3.73
C THR A 21 -1.86 4.07 4.04
N ALA A 22 -0.91 4.76 4.69
CA ALA A 22 -1.00 6.18 4.97
C ALA A 22 -1.04 7.02 3.69
N LEU A 23 -0.20 6.69 2.70
CA LEU A 23 -0.17 7.32 1.38
C LEU A 23 -1.49 7.10 0.62
N LEU A 24 -2.06 5.89 0.66
CA LEU A 24 -3.38 5.62 0.09
C LEU A 24 -4.47 6.47 0.73
N ALA A 25 -4.52 6.50 2.06
CA ALA A 25 -5.53 7.25 2.80
C ALA A 25 -5.40 8.77 2.54
N LEU A 26 -4.19 9.32 2.72
CA LEU A 26 -3.91 10.74 2.54
C LEU A 26 -4.07 11.18 1.09
N GLY A 27 -3.59 10.38 0.15
CA GLY A 27 -3.71 10.67 -1.28
C GLY A 27 -5.17 10.66 -1.74
N ASN A 28 -5.95 9.64 -1.36
CA ASN A 28 -7.38 9.60 -1.69
C ASN A 28 -8.16 10.73 -1.00
N TYR A 29 -7.84 11.05 0.25
CA TYR A 29 -8.47 12.17 0.95
C TYR A 29 -8.14 13.52 0.29
N GLY A 30 -6.87 13.76 -0.06
CA GLY A 30 -6.44 14.98 -0.74
C GLY A 30 -7.09 15.14 -2.12
N LEU A 31 -7.15 14.06 -2.90
CA LEU A 31 -7.81 14.05 -4.21
C LEU A 31 -9.32 14.26 -4.11
N ALA A 32 -9.98 13.76 -3.05
CA ALA A 32 -11.40 13.97 -2.83
C ALA A 32 -11.72 15.39 -2.32
N HIS A 33 -10.86 15.96 -1.47
CA HIS A 33 -11.10 17.24 -0.82
C HIS A 33 -10.72 18.45 -1.69
N SER A 34 -9.53 18.42 -2.31
CA SER A 34 -8.99 19.59 -3.02
C SER A 34 -9.50 19.72 -4.47
N MET A 35 -9.85 18.60 -5.11
CA MET A 35 -10.36 18.59 -6.49
C MET A 35 -11.32 17.41 -6.68
N PRO A 36 -12.57 17.46 -6.20
CA PRO A 36 -13.48 16.34 -6.36
C PRO A 36 -13.67 15.97 -7.84
N ILE A 37 -13.76 14.66 -8.12
CA ILE A 37 -13.92 14.11 -9.50
C ILE A 37 -15.17 14.69 -10.15
N GLU A 38 -16.25 14.82 -9.38
CA GLU A 38 -17.45 15.54 -9.78
C GLU A 38 -17.55 16.81 -8.95
N SER A 39 -17.54 17.95 -9.63
CA SER A 39 -17.71 19.26 -9.02
C SER A 39 -18.90 19.98 -9.65
N ALA A 40 -19.36 21.05 -9.02
CA ALA A 40 -20.37 21.94 -9.60
C ALA A 40 -19.95 22.56 -10.95
N ALA A 41 -18.65 22.62 -11.24
CA ALA A 41 -18.09 23.11 -12.50
C ALA A 41 -17.96 22.01 -13.58
N GLY A 42 -18.34 20.77 -13.27
CA GLY A 42 -18.26 19.63 -14.19
C GLY A 42 -17.26 18.56 -13.73
N PHE A 43 -16.98 17.64 -14.65
CA PHE A 43 -16.17 16.45 -14.41
C PHE A 43 -14.67 16.73 -14.55
N ASN A 44 -13.89 16.42 -13.51
CA ASN A 44 -12.45 16.66 -13.48
C ASN A 44 -11.66 15.39 -13.88
N ILE A 45 -11.43 15.25 -15.19
CA ILE A 45 -10.69 14.11 -15.77
C ILE A 45 -9.28 14.00 -15.21
N ILE A 46 -8.61 15.13 -14.96
CA ILE A 46 -7.24 15.14 -14.42
C ILE A 46 -7.23 14.46 -13.05
N ASN A 47 -8.17 14.83 -12.17
CA ASN A 47 -8.28 14.21 -10.86
C ASN A 47 -8.64 12.72 -10.94
N LEU A 48 -9.52 12.33 -11.86
CA LEU A 48 -9.83 10.91 -12.10
C LEU A 48 -8.56 10.11 -12.47
N VAL A 49 -7.72 10.64 -13.36
CA VAL A 49 -6.47 9.97 -13.77
C VAL A 49 -5.51 9.83 -12.59
N PHE A 50 -5.36 10.88 -11.76
CA PHE A 50 -4.54 10.80 -10.55
C PHE A 50 -5.09 9.80 -9.53
N PHE A 51 -6.41 9.77 -9.33
CA PHE A 51 -7.07 8.80 -8.46
C PHE A 51 -6.83 7.37 -8.93
N ILE A 52 -7.07 7.09 -10.21
CA ILE A 52 -6.82 5.76 -10.78
C ILE A 52 -5.33 5.42 -10.68
N GLY A 53 -4.43 6.30 -11.07
CA GLY A 53 -2.99 6.06 -11.05
C GLY A 53 -2.43 5.78 -9.65
N LEU A 54 -2.82 6.60 -8.66
CA LEU A 54 -2.40 6.43 -7.28
C LEU A 54 -2.86 5.07 -6.72
N ASN A 55 -4.15 4.73 -6.90
CA ASN A 55 -4.70 3.48 -6.41
C ASN A 55 -4.15 2.27 -7.18
N ALA A 56 -4.01 2.38 -8.51
CA ALA A 56 -3.44 1.33 -9.35
C ALA A 56 -1.97 1.04 -9.02
N LEU A 57 -1.23 2.00 -8.46
CA LEU A 57 0.14 1.77 -8.00
C LEU A 57 0.17 1.19 -6.57
N LEU A 58 -0.51 1.86 -5.63
CA LEU A 58 -0.35 1.57 -4.21
C LEU A 58 -1.13 0.34 -3.76
N VAL A 59 -2.31 0.05 -4.32
CA VAL A 59 -3.11 -1.14 -3.97
C VAL A 59 -2.38 -2.45 -4.30
N PRO A 60 -1.87 -2.68 -5.53
CA PRO A 60 -1.15 -3.92 -5.82
C PRO A 60 0.19 -4.00 -5.07
N PHE A 61 0.86 -2.87 -4.83
CA PHE A 61 2.06 -2.84 -4.01
C PHE A 61 1.76 -3.27 -2.56
N LEU A 62 0.67 -2.79 -1.98
CA LEU A 62 0.21 -3.20 -0.66
C LEU A 62 -0.13 -4.70 -0.63
N ALA A 63 -0.86 -5.20 -1.64
CA ALA A 63 -1.17 -6.63 -1.77
C ALA A 63 0.09 -7.49 -1.87
N PHE A 64 1.11 -7.03 -2.61
CA PHE A 64 2.40 -7.68 -2.70
C PHE A 64 3.12 -7.74 -1.34
N LEU A 65 3.12 -6.65 -0.57
CA LEU A 65 3.71 -6.62 0.77
C LEU A 65 3.00 -7.60 1.72
N PHE A 66 1.65 -7.63 1.70
CA PHE A 66 0.87 -8.58 2.50
C PHE A 66 1.21 -10.03 2.15
N LYS A 67 1.25 -10.38 0.86
CA LYS A 67 1.60 -11.71 0.38
C LYS A 67 3.01 -12.12 0.83
N THR A 68 3.97 -11.19 0.71
CA THR A 68 5.37 -11.42 1.09
C THR A 68 5.51 -11.66 2.60
N ARG A 69 4.81 -10.87 3.41
CA ARG A 69 4.76 -11.04 4.87
C ARG A 69 4.10 -12.36 5.28
N ALA A 70 2.98 -12.73 4.65
CA ALA A 70 2.32 -14.00 4.92
C ALA A 70 3.24 -15.20 4.64
N ARG A 71 3.97 -15.16 3.52
CA ARG A 71 4.96 -16.19 3.16
C ARG A 71 6.11 -16.26 4.17
N ALA A 72 6.66 -15.11 4.57
CA ALA A 72 7.73 -15.03 5.57
C ALA A 72 7.27 -15.56 6.95
N ASN A 73 6.05 -15.24 7.37
CA ASN A 73 5.46 -15.77 8.60
C ASN A 73 5.24 -17.29 8.53
N LYS A 74 4.78 -17.82 7.39
CA LYS A 74 4.63 -19.27 7.18
C LYS A 74 5.99 -19.99 7.29
N GLN A 75 7.03 -19.44 6.67
CA GLN A 75 8.39 -19.98 6.79
C GLN A 75 8.89 -20.00 8.23
N ARG A 76 8.65 -18.93 9.00
CA ARG A 76 9.00 -18.90 10.43
C ARG A 76 8.29 -19.97 11.27
N ARG A 77 7.03 -20.28 10.96
CA ARG A 77 6.28 -21.33 11.67
C ARG A 77 6.84 -22.71 11.38
N MET A 78 7.21 -22.98 10.12
CA MET A 78 7.80 -24.27 9.72
C MET A 78 9.20 -24.50 10.30
N ILE A 79 9.98 -23.45 10.56
CA ILE A 79 11.30 -23.56 11.22
C ILE A 79 11.17 -23.82 12.74
N LYS A 80 10.02 -23.46 13.33
CA LYS A 80 9.75 -23.62 14.77
C LYS A 80 9.02 -24.93 15.13
N ALA A 81 8.47 -25.63 14.14
CA ALA A 81 7.81 -26.92 14.30
C ALA A 81 8.82 -28.04 14.07
#